data_AF-A0A622AVB3-F1
#
_entry.id   AF-A0A622AVB3-F1
#
_cell.length_a   1.000
_cell.length_b   1.000
_cell.length_c   1.000
_cell.angle_alpha   90.00
_cell.angle_beta   90.00
_cell.angle_gamma   90.00
#
_symmetry.space_group_name_H-M   'P 1'
#
loop_
_entity.id
_entity.type
_entity.pdbx_description
1 polymer ?
#
loop_
_entity_poly.entity_id
_entity_poly.type
_entity_poly.pdbx_seq_one_letter_code
_entity_poly.pdbx_strand_id
1 'polypeptide(L)' 'MSEDNYATLQSTGRMPGTTETTISPTRVFSEAYDGVLVKFNMKSGTQKSLENIGIRDGSKLTEVMYPDMPSPTKTKGW' A
#
# COMPACT_ATOMS: atom_id res chain seq x y z
N MET A 1 5.66 9.33 -0.58
CA MET A 1 5.67 9.26 -2.06
C MET A 1 6.69 10.27 -2.57
N SER A 2 7.49 9.99 -3.60
CA SER A 2 8.40 11.02 -4.14
C SER A 2 7.62 12.19 -4.76
N GLU A 3 8.23 13.37 -4.80
CA GLU A 3 7.63 14.57 -5.40
C GLU A 3 7.21 14.33 -6.86
N ASP A 4 8.05 13.69 -7.68
CA ASP A 4 7.74 13.39 -9.09
C ASP A 4 6.53 12.45 -9.25
N ASN A 5 6.43 11.44 -8.38
CA ASN A 5 5.28 10.53 -8.39
C ASN A 5 4.01 11.25 -7.93
N TYR A 6 4.13 12.17 -6.96
CA TYR A 6 3.02 12.99 -6.51
C TYR A 6 2.54 13.95 -7.61
N ALA A 7 3.45 14.63 -8.31
CA ALA A 7 3.13 15.48 -9.45
C ALA A 7 2.46 14.69 -10.59
N THR A 8 2.93 13.48 -10.87
CA THR A 8 2.31 12.57 -11.85
C THR A 8 0.89 12.18 -11.43
N LEU A 9 0.69 11.82 -10.16
CA LEU A 9 -0.63 11.51 -9.63
C LEU A 9 -1.58 12.72 -9.72
N GLN A 10 -1.13 13.92 -9.36
CA GLN A 10 -1.94 15.13 -9.43
C GLN A 10 -2.36 15.49 -10.86
N SER A 11 -1.42 15.39 -11.81
CA SER A 11 -1.66 15.77 -13.21
C SER A 11 -2.52 14.75 -13.97
N THR A 12 -2.36 13.46 -13.68
CA THR A 12 -3.02 12.39 -14.45
C THR A 12 -4.23 11.78 -13.74
N GLY A 13 -4.35 11.97 -12.43
CA GLY A 13 -5.30 11.24 -11.58
C GLY A 13 -5.01 9.74 -11.50
N ARG A 14 -3.84 9.27 -11.98
CA ARG A 14 -3.45 7.86 -12.01
C ARG A 14 -2.31 7.63 -11.03
N MET A 15 -2.42 6.58 -10.22
CA MET A 15 -1.33 6.14 -9.35
C MET A 15 -0.15 5.67 -10.22
N PRO A 16 1.06 6.24 -10.05
CA PRO A 16 2.24 5.81 -10.78
C PRO A 16 2.56 4.33 -10.49
N GLY A 17 2.89 3.58 -11.55
CA GLY A 17 3.42 2.22 -11.39
C GLY A 17 4.86 2.28 -10.89
N THR A 18 5.13 1.65 -9.76
CA THR A 18 6.47 1.46 -9.18
C THR A 18 6.75 -0.05 -9.02
N THR A 19 7.87 -0.42 -8.41
CA THR A 19 8.14 -1.83 -8.06
C THR A 19 7.19 -2.34 -6.98
N GLU A 20 6.93 -1.54 -5.94
CA GLU A 20 6.04 -1.88 -4.83
C GLU A 20 5.33 -0.62 -4.31
N THR A 21 4.05 -0.76 -3.95
CA THR A 21 3.29 0.28 -3.26
C THR A 21 2.68 -0.30 -1.98
N THR A 22 3.19 0.14 -0.84
CA THR A 22 2.68 -0.22 0.48
C THR A 22 1.64 0.81 0.93
N ILE A 23 0.53 0.34 1.50
CA ILE A 23 -0.49 1.19 2.12
C ILE A 23 -0.66 0.81 3.59
N SER A 24 -1.01 1.80 4.42
CA SER A 24 -1.33 1.56 5.82
C SER A 24 -2.62 2.29 6.20
N PRO A 25 -3.52 1.66 6.98
CA PRO A 25 -4.69 2.34 7.52
C PRO A 25 -4.32 3.33 8.63
N THR A 26 -3.13 3.23 9.22
CA THR A 26 -2.69 4.13 10.28
C THR A 26 -1.66 5.12 9.76
N ARG A 27 -1.89 6.41 10.06
CA ARG A 27 -1.01 7.49 9.64
C ARG A 27 0.42 7.37 10.18
N VAL A 28 0.57 6.93 11.43
CA VAL A 28 1.88 6.81 12.11
C VAL A 28 2.85 5.91 11.34
N PHE A 29 2.36 4.81 10.73
CA PHE A 29 3.22 3.95 9.89
C PHE A 29 3.67 4.63 8.60
N SER A 30 2.88 5.57 8.06
CA SER A 30 3.19 6.26 6.81
C SER A 30 4.05 7.52 6.99
N GLU A 31 4.00 8.14 8.17
CA GLU A 31 4.72 9.40 8.46
C GLU A 31 6.24 9.24 8.57
N ALA A 32 6.72 8.02 8.81
CA ALA A 32 8.16 7.75 8.92
C ALA A 32 8.88 7.75 7.56
N TYR A 33 8.16 7.74 6.45
CA TYR A 33 8.74 7.73 5.10
C TYR A 33 9.05 9.13 4.61
N ASP A 34 10.20 9.27 3.95
CA ASP A 34 10.58 10.52 3.30
C ASP A 34 9.76 10.77 2.01
N GLY A 35 9.32 12.01 1.83
CA GLY A 35 8.48 12.47 0.73
C GLY A 35 7.05 12.89 1.12
N VAL A 36 6.17 12.96 0.12
CA VAL A 36 4.80 13.46 0.28
C VAL A 36 3.91 12.39 0.93
N LEU A 37 3.29 12.77 2.06
CA LEU A 37 2.25 11.99 2.73
C LEU A 37 0.89 12.22 2.06
N VAL A 38 0.28 11.15 1.55
CA VAL A 38 -1.01 11.21 0.82
C VAL A 38 -2.05 10.35 1.53
N LYS A 39 -3.27 10.87 1.68
CA LYS A 39 -4.44 10.12 2.16
C LYS A 39 -5.45 9.97 1.03
N PHE A 40 -5.80 8.73 0.71
CA PHE A 40 -6.86 8.43 -0.26
C PHE A 40 -8.16 8.10 0.47
N ASN A 41 -9.25 8.79 0.10
CA ASN A 41 -10.60 8.43 0.52
C ASN A 41 -11.21 7.56 -0.58
N MET A 42 -11.27 6.25 -0.32
CA MET A 42 -11.68 5.27 -1.31
C MET A 42 -13.17 4.95 -1.23
N LYS A 43 -13.73 4.41 -2.32
CA LYS A 43 -15.07 3.83 -2.29
C LYS A 43 -15.07 2.56 -1.42
N SER A 44 -16.22 2.22 -0.86
CA SER A 44 -16.40 0.96 -0.16
C SER A 44 -16.02 -0.21 -1.06
N GLY A 45 -15.34 -1.21 -0.49
CA GLY A 45 -14.87 -2.40 -1.22
C GLY A 45 -13.51 -2.25 -1.92
N THR A 46 -12.96 -1.04 -2.08
CA THR A 46 -11.64 -0.90 -2.74
C THR A 46 -10.52 -1.61 -1.98
N GLN A 47 -10.50 -1.53 -0.65
CA GLN A 47 -9.49 -2.24 0.15
C GLN A 47 -9.53 -3.76 -0.11
N LYS A 48 -10.73 -4.35 -0.14
CA LYS A 48 -10.92 -5.77 -0.48
C LYS A 48 -10.43 -6.11 -1.88
N SER A 49 -10.60 -5.22 -2.85
CA SER A 49 -10.02 -5.40 -4.19
C SER A 49 -8.50 -5.39 -4.18
N LEU A 50 -7.87 -4.56 -3.35
CA LEU A 50 -6.41 -4.53 -3.18
C LEU A 50 -5.89 -5.77 -2.46
N GLU A 51 -6.61 -6.25 -1.44
CA GLU A 51 -6.29 -7.49 -0.72
C GLU A 51 -6.22 -8.71 -1.66
N ASN A 52 -7.07 -8.76 -2.69
CA ASN A 52 -7.06 -9.86 -3.68
C ASN A 52 -5.81 -9.91 -4.57
N ILE A 53 -5.06 -8.81 -4.70
CA ILE A 53 -3.87 -8.71 -5.57
C ILE A 53 -2.57 -8.45 -4.81
N GLY A 54 -2.66 -8.17 -3.51
CA GLY A 54 -1.52 -7.80 -2.68
C GLY A 54 -0.98 -8.93 -1.82
N ILE A 55 0.05 -8.61 -1.06
CA ILE A 55 0.58 -9.41 0.04
C ILE A 55 0.53 -8.60 1.33
N ARG A 56 0.42 -9.25 2.49
CA ARG A 56 0.55 -8.62 3.80
C ARG A 56 2.01 -8.60 4.24
N ASP A 57 2.35 -7.72 5.16
CA ASP A 57 3.66 -7.76 5.80
C ASP A 57 3.79 -8.97 6.77
N GLY A 58 4.99 -9.14 7.33
CA GLY A 58 5.33 -10.25 8.20
C GLY A 58 4.90 -10.11 9.67
N SER A 59 4.25 -9.02 10.07
CA SER A 59 3.85 -8.79 11.46
C SER A 59 2.71 -9.70 11.91
N LYS A 60 2.69 -9.99 13.23
CA LYS A 60 1.58 -10.73 13.86
C LYS A 60 0.24 -10.03 13.71
N LEU A 61 0.26 -8.69 13.68
CA LEU A 61 -0.96 -7.89 13.55
C LEU A 61 -1.63 -8.14 12.20
N THR A 62 -0.87 -8.09 11.10
CA THR A 62 -1.42 -8.34 9.76
C THR A 62 -1.66 -9.82 9.49
N GLU A 63 -0.95 -10.73 10.16
CA GLU A 63 -1.31 -12.15 10.18
C GLU A 63 -2.71 -12.40 10.77
N VAL A 64 -3.05 -11.75 11.88
CA VAL A 64 -4.38 -11.89 12.50
C VAL A 64 -5.47 -11.20 11.67
N MET A 65 -5.17 -10.03 11.09
CA MET A 65 -6.16 -9.29 10.28
C MET A 65 -6.39 -9.90 8.90
N TYR A 66 -5.36 -10.51 8.30
CA TYR A 66 -5.39 -11.03 6.93
C TYR A 66 -4.77 -12.45 6.89
N PRO A 67 -5.40 -13.44 7.54
CA PRO A 67 -4.83 -14.78 7.68
C PRO A 67 -4.61 -15.50 6.34
N ASP A 68 -5.47 -15.23 5.36
CA ASP A 68 -5.44 -15.84 4.03
C ASP A 68 -4.56 -15.07 3.02
N MET A 69 -4.07 -13.89 3.38
CA MET A 69 -3.24 -13.08 2.50
C MET A 69 -1.79 -13.58 2.53
N PRO A 70 -1.13 -13.78 1.36
CA PRO A 70 0.27 -14.20 1.31
C PRO A 70 1.20 -13.19 1.99
N SER A 71 2.38 -13.64 2.43
CA SER A 71 3.45 -12.80 3.00
C SER A 71 4.73 -13.00 2.20
N PRO A 72 5.60 -11.99 2.06
CA PRO A 72 6.84 -12.08 1.27
C PRO A 72 7.76 -13.21 1.71
N THR A 73 7.71 -13.60 2.99
CA THR A 73 8.44 -14.79 3.51
C THR A 73 8.05 -16.11 2.84
N LYS A 74 6.92 -16.17 2.11
CA LYS A 74 6.43 -17.36 1.42
C LYS A 74 6.56 -17.31 -0.10
N THR A 75 6.99 -16.19 -0.69
CA THR A 75 6.94 -15.99 -2.15
C THR A 75 8.26 -15.47 -2.69
N LYS A 76 8.98 -16.29 -3.47
CA LYS A 76 10.25 -15.89 -4.13
C LYS A 76 9.93 -14.91 -5.28
N GLY A 77 10.53 -13.72 -5.27
CA GLY A 77 10.33 -12.69 -6.30
C GLY A 77 9.53 -11.47 -5.85
N TRP A 78 9.15 -11.43 -4.57
CA TRP A 78 8.88 -10.22 -3.79
C TRP A 78 10.03 -10.03 -2.80
#